data_AF-A0A1X2HGR1-F1
#
_entry.id   AF-A0A1X2HGR1-F1
#
_cell.length_a   1.000
_cell.length_b   1.000
_cell.length_c   1.000
_cell.angle_alpha   90.00
_cell.angle_beta   90.00
_cell.angle_gamma   90.00
#
_symmetry.space_group_name_H-M   'P 1'
#
loop_
_entity.id
_entity.type
_entity.pdbx_description
1 polymer ?
#
loop_
_entity_poly.entity_id
_entity_poly.type
_entity_poly.pdbx_seq_one_letter_code
_entity_poly.pdbx_strand_id
1 'polypeptide(L)'
;MTVHTILLTQKDQSPASRTYFDYETIASAMDNIAGLYEQKLQQENPRLGEIQYRAEDLFHFIDSHKEFVALVFDPSSSNYRPRDKEWIKQSLLRHFSNARSDPPQPRQQHQQQRSRGGGGYHRQSRRW
;
A
#
# COMPACT_ATOMS: atom_id res chain seq x y z
N MET A 1 3.33 -12.27 -6.44
CA MET A 1 2.34 -12.10 -7.52
C MET A 1 1.53 -10.86 -7.21
N THR A 2 1.41 -9.93 -8.16
CA THR A 2 0.57 -8.74 -8.02
C THR A 2 -0.88 -9.14 -8.29
N VAL A 3 -1.78 -8.76 -7.39
CA VAL A 3 -3.22 -9.04 -7.53
C VAL A 3 -3.92 -7.71 -7.73
N HIS A 4 -4.28 -7.44 -8.98
CA HIS A 4 -4.93 -6.21 -9.35
C HIS A 4 -6.25 -6.06 -8.60
N THR A 5 -6.46 -4.86 -8.04
CA THR A 5 -7.56 -4.56 -7.13
C THR A 5 -8.15 -3.22 -7.50
N ILE A 6 -9.46 -3.20 -7.75
CA ILE A 6 -10.21 -1.96 -8.01
C ILE A 6 -11.09 -1.69 -6.80
N LEU A 7 -10.99 -0.50 -6.22
CA LEU A 7 -11.82 -0.06 -5.11
C LEU A 7 -12.96 0.81 -5.63
N LEU A 8 -14.19 0.44 -5.33
CA LEU A 8 -15.40 1.21 -5.64
C LEU A 8 -15.92 1.83 -4.34
N THR A 9 -16.09 3.15 -4.33
CA THR A 9 -16.61 3.85 -3.15
C THR A 9 -17.75 4.79 -3.51
N GLN A 10 -18.69 4.92 -2.59
CA GLN A 10 -19.76 5.91 -2.66
C GLN A 10 -19.96 6.47 -1.25
N LYS A 11 -19.60 7.75 -1.07
CA LYS A 11 -19.65 8.40 0.26
C LYS A 11 -21.07 8.48 0.81
N ASP A 12 -22.02 8.98 0.03
CA ASP A 12 -23.38 9.23 0.48
C ASP A 12 -24.43 8.69 -0.52
N GLN A 13 -25.71 9.04 -0.35
CA GLN A 13 -26.77 8.53 -1.22
C GLN A 13 -26.70 9.05 -2.66
N SER A 14 -26.04 10.19 -2.88
CA SER A 14 -25.87 10.83 -4.18
C SER A 14 -25.06 9.94 -5.11
N PRO A 15 -25.58 9.61 -6.31
CA PRO A 15 -24.80 8.92 -7.33
C PRO A 15 -23.56 9.68 -7.78
N ALA A 16 -23.53 11.01 -7.62
CA ALA A 16 -22.38 11.85 -7.97
C ALA A 16 -21.18 11.65 -7.04
N SER A 17 -21.38 11.09 -5.84
CA SER A 17 -20.29 10.77 -4.91
C SER A 17 -19.60 9.44 -5.24
N ARG A 18 -19.99 8.76 -6.32
CA ARG A 18 -19.37 7.50 -6.75
C ARG A 18 -18.01 7.77 -7.37
N THR A 19 -17.01 7.05 -6.90
CA THR A 19 -15.67 7.07 -7.47
C THR A 19 -15.07 5.69 -7.42
N TYR A 20 -14.04 5.47 -8.22
CA TYR A 20 -13.24 4.26 -8.16
C TYR A 20 -11.76 4.62 -8.08
N PHE A 21 -10.98 3.64 -7.61
CA PHE A 21 -9.54 3.69 -7.61
C PHE A 21 -9.00 2.35 -8.09
N ASP A 22 -7.86 2.38 -8.76
CA ASP A 22 -7.25 1.24 -9.41
C ASP A 22 -5.84 1.03 -8.83
N TYR A 23 -5.54 -0.22 -8.45
CA TYR A 23 -4.26 -0.60 -7.85
C TYR A 23 -3.75 -1.92 -8.42
N GLU A 24 -2.42 -2.01 -8.57
CA GLU A 24 -1.76 -3.25 -8.98
C GLU A 24 -1.74 -4.32 -7.87
N THR A 25 -1.91 -3.92 -6.61
CA THR A 25 -1.87 -4.83 -5.46
C THR A 25 -2.93 -4.51 -4.42
N ILE A 26 -3.34 -5.53 -3.65
CA ILE A 26 -4.22 -5.37 -2.49
C ILE A 26 -3.58 -4.44 -1.44
N ALA A 27 -2.26 -4.54 -1.21
CA ALA A 27 -1.56 -3.73 -0.22
C ALA A 27 -1.68 -2.23 -0.54
N SER A 28 -1.42 -1.84 -1.78
CA SER A 28 -1.57 -0.44 -2.24
C SER A 28 -3.01 0.06 -2.11
N ALA A 29 -4.00 -0.82 -2.31
CA ALA A 29 -5.40 -0.48 -2.05
C ALA A 29 -5.66 -0.22 -0.56
N MET A 30 -5.12 -1.06 0.33
CA MET A 30 -5.24 -0.87 1.77
C MET A 30 -4.55 0.42 2.26
N ASP A 31 -3.35 0.72 1.73
CA ASP A 31 -2.64 1.97 2.01
C ASP A 31 -3.47 3.20 1.63
N ASN A 32 -4.11 3.16 0.46
CA ASN A 32 -4.95 4.28 0.04
C ASN A 32 -6.19 4.45 0.93
N ILE A 33 -6.82 3.37 1.38
CA ILE A 33 -7.97 3.45 2.29
C ILE A 33 -7.58 4.14 3.61
N ALA A 34 -6.41 3.78 4.17
CA ALA A 34 -5.85 4.45 5.34
C ALA A 34 -5.58 5.95 5.05
N GLY A 35 -4.94 6.25 3.91
CA GLY A 35 -4.66 7.63 3.50
C GLY A 35 -5.91 8.50 3.27
N LEU A 36 -6.99 7.93 2.74
CA LEU A 36 -8.28 8.64 2.59
C LEU A 36 -8.86 9.04 3.95
N TYR A 37 -8.71 8.19 4.96
CA TYR A 37 -9.15 8.48 6.31
C TYR A 37 -8.24 9.51 7.00
N GLU A 38 -6.92 9.39 6.83
CA GLU A 38 -5.96 10.39 7.31
C GLU A 38 -6.22 11.77 6.71
N GLN A 39 -6.50 11.84 5.41
CA GLN A 39 -6.87 13.09 4.74
C GLN A 39 -8.14 13.70 5.35
N LYS A 40 -9.14 12.87 5.67
CA LYS A 40 -10.35 13.33 6.37
C LYS A 40 -10.01 13.90 7.75
N LEU A 41 -9.21 13.18 8.54
CA LEU A 41 -8.80 13.61 9.88
C LEU A 41 -8.02 14.94 9.84
N GLN A 42 -7.14 15.12 8.84
CA GLN A 42 -6.40 16.37 8.65
C GLN A 42 -7.31 17.54 8.29
N GLN A 43 -8.35 17.30 7.48
CA GLN A 43 -9.34 18.32 7.12
C GLN A 43 -10.17 18.75 8.34
N GLU A 44 -10.54 17.79 9.19
CA GLU A 44 -11.28 18.05 10.43
C GLU A 44 -10.40 18.70 11.50
N ASN A 45 -9.10 18.39 11.52
CA ASN A 45 -8.16 18.84 12.54
C ASN A 45 -6.87 19.42 11.94
N PRO A 46 -6.93 20.58 11.25
CA PRO A 46 -5.80 21.11 10.49
C PRO A 46 -4.60 21.54 11.33
N ARG A 47 -4.74 21.62 12.65
CA ARG A 47 -3.68 22.01 13.61
C ARG A 47 -2.99 20.82 14.27
N LEU A 48 -3.51 19.61 14.10
CA LEU A 48 -2.86 18.40 14.59
C LEU A 48 -1.66 18.09 13.69
N GLY A 49 -0.48 17.99 14.29
CA GLY A 49 0.76 17.73 13.56
C GLY A 49 0.97 16.25 13.24
N GLU A 50 0.64 15.37 14.17
CA GLU A 50 0.70 13.92 13.98
C GLU A 50 -0.72 13.34 14.07
N ILE A 51 -1.15 12.65 13.02
CA ILE A 51 -2.46 12.00 12.98
C ILE A 51 -2.31 10.61 13.58
N GLN A 52 -2.95 10.39 14.73
CA GLN A 52 -3.06 9.08 15.35
C GLN A 52 -4.54 8.70 15.43
N TYR A 53 -4.88 7.47 15.03
CA TYR A 53 -6.24 6.94 15.08
C TYR A 53 -6.23 5.46 15.41
N ARG A 54 -7.37 4.95 15.89
CA ARG A 54 -7.53 3.53 16.15
C ARG A 54 -8.11 2.83 14.92
N ALA A 55 -7.85 1.52 14.81
CA ALA A 55 -8.42 0.72 13.73
C ALA A 55 -9.96 0.76 13.72
N GLU A 56 -10.58 0.84 14.91
CA GLU A 56 -12.03 0.97 15.03
C GLU A 56 -12.58 2.23 14.35
N ASP A 57 -11.88 3.36 14.46
CA ASP A 57 -12.32 4.62 13.86
C ASP A 57 -12.27 4.56 12.33
N LEU A 58 -11.23 3.93 11.77
CA LEU A 58 -11.13 3.65 10.34
C LEU A 58 -12.26 2.71 9.87
N PHE A 59 -12.62 1.71 10.68
CA PHE A 59 -13.72 0.81 10.33
C PHE A 59 -15.07 1.53 10.33
N HIS A 60 -15.31 2.42 11.29
CA HIS A 60 -16.49 3.27 11.29
C HIS A 60 -16.53 4.20 10.08
N PHE A 61 -15.39 4.73 9.64
CA PHE A 61 -15.31 5.48 8.39
C PHE A 61 -15.75 4.63 7.18
N ILE A 62 -15.25 3.40 7.05
CA ILE A 62 -15.66 2.48 5.97
C ILE A 62 -17.16 2.15 6.05
N ASP A 63 -17.67 1.91 7.25
CA ASP A 63 -19.09 1.63 7.47
C ASP A 63 -19.99 2.81 7.12
N SER A 64 -19.53 4.03 7.37
CA SER A 64 -20.28 5.25 7.08
C SER A 64 -20.50 5.52 5.59
N HIS A 65 -19.69 4.92 4.71
CA HIS A 65 -19.92 5.00 3.26
C HIS A 65 -21.16 4.22 2.87
N LYS A 66 -21.92 4.72 1.90
CA LYS A 66 -23.02 3.93 1.33
C LYS A 66 -22.49 2.63 0.71
N GLU A 67 -21.54 2.75 -0.23
CA GLU A 67 -20.88 1.62 -0.87
C GLU A 67 -19.38 1.69 -0.65
N PHE A 68 -18.78 0.54 -0.35
CA PHE A 68 -17.33 0.39 -0.22
C PHE A 68 -16.98 -1.05 -0.53
N VAL A 69 -16.61 -1.31 -1.78
CA VAL A 69 -16.44 -2.66 -2.35
C VAL A 69 -15.10 -2.75 -3.05
N ALA A 70 -14.36 -3.84 -2.83
CA ALA A 70 -13.13 -4.11 -3.55
C ALA A 70 -13.35 -5.24 -4.57
N LEU A 71 -13.03 -4.99 -5.83
CA LEU A 71 -12.97 -6.01 -6.87
C LEU A 71 -11.54 -6.53 -6.93
N VAL A 72 -11.32 -7.77 -6.51
CA VAL A 72 -9.99 -8.39 -6.48
C VAL A 72 -9.89 -9.40 -7.62
N PHE A 73 -8.88 -9.26 -8.47
CA PHE A 73 -8.66 -10.20 -9.57
C PHE A 73 -8.30 -11.59 -9.03
N ASP A 74 -8.96 -12.62 -9.53
CA ASP A 74 -8.65 -14.02 -9.26
C ASP A 74 -8.01 -14.64 -10.51
N PRO A 75 -6.68 -14.85 -10.53
CA PRO A 75 -6.00 -15.42 -11.69
C PRO A 75 -6.46 -16.84 -12.04
N SER A 76 -6.98 -17.60 -11.07
CA SER A 76 -7.40 -18.98 -11.29
C SER A 76 -8.68 -19.07 -12.12
N SER A 77 -9.62 -18.15 -11.88
CA SER A 77 -10.89 -18.04 -12.60
C SER A 77 -10.93 -16.94 -13.65
N SER A 78 -9.83 -16.17 -13.80
CA SER A 78 -9.72 -15.01 -14.70
C SER A 78 -10.89 -14.03 -14.58
N ASN A 79 -11.34 -13.77 -13.35
CA ASN A 79 -12.45 -12.87 -13.07
C ASN A 79 -12.21 -12.02 -11.83
N TYR A 80 -12.97 -10.94 -11.69
CA TYR A 80 -12.96 -10.13 -10.48
C TYR A 80 -13.95 -10.69 -9.47
N ARG A 81 -13.47 -10.89 -8.24
CA ARG A 81 -14.32 -11.28 -7.11
C ARG A 81 -14.65 -10.04 -6.28
N PRO A 82 -15.94 -9.70 -6.13
CA PRO A 82 -16.34 -8.62 -5.24
C PRO A 82 -16.08 -9.01 -3.79
N ARG A 83 -15.58 -8.04 -3.02
CA ARG A 83 -15.30 -8.15 -1.60
C ARG A 83 -16.01 -7.02 -0.87
N ASP A 84 -16.74 -7.39 0.16
CA ASP A 84 -17.50 -6.48 1.00
C ASP A 84 -16.62 -5.73 2.01
N LYS A 85 -17.28 -4.86 2.79
CA LYS A 85 -16.66 -4.07 3.85
C LYS A 85 -15.98 -4.93 4.91
N GLU A 86 -16.56 -6.07 5.28
CA GLU A 86 -15.99 -6.93 6.31
C GLU A 86 -14.65 -7.51 5.86
N TRP A 87 -14.57 -7.99 4.62
CA TRP A 87 -13.32 -8.46 4.03
C TRP A 87 -12.26 -7.36 3.95
N ILE A 88 -12.67 -6.13 3.62
CA ILE A 88 -11.76 -4.98 3.56
C ILE A 88 -11.19 -4.67 4.96
N LYS A 89 -12.04 -4.62 6.00
CA LYS A 89 -11.58 -4.40 7.39
C LYS A 89 -10.60 -5.48 7.85
N GLN A 90 -10.89 -6.76 7.58
CA GLN A 90 -9.98 -7.86 7.90
C GLN A 90 -8.66 -7.76 7.13
N SER A 91 -8.70 -7.30 5.87
CA SER A 91 -7.50 -7.09 5.06
C SER A 91 -6.66 -5.92 5.59
N LEU A 92 -7.29 -4.84 6.05
CA LEU A 92 -6.62 -3.74 6.75
C LEU A 92 -5.94 -4.21 8.04
N LEU A 93 -6.61 -5.02 8.86
CA LEU A 93 -5.99 -5.59 10.08
C LEU A 93 -4.71 -6.35 9.75
N ARG A 94 -4.77 -7.25 8.75
CA ARG A 94 -3.60 -8.02 8.30
C ARG A 94 -2.51 -7.10 7.75
N HIS A 95 -2.89 -6.07 7.00
CA HIS A 95 -1.97 -5.09 6.43
C HIS A 95 -1.18 -4.36 7.52
N PHE A 96 -1.86 -3.85 8.56
CA PHE A 96 -1.21 -3.17 9.68
C PHE A 96 -0.37 -4.10 10.55
N SER A 97 -0.79 -5.36 10.73
CA SER A 97 0.02 -6.37 11.44
C SER A 97 1.32 -6.67 10.69
N ASN A 98 1.25 -6.81 9.36
CA ASN A 98 2.41 -7.11 8.53
C ASN A 98 3.38 -5.92 8.44
N ALA A 99 2.87 -4.70 8.36
CA ALA A 99 3.67 -3.48 8.36
C ALA A 99 4.52 -3.31 9.64
N ARG A 100 4.04 -3.82 10.77
CA ARG A 100 4.78 -3.81 12.05
C ARG A 100 5.86 -4.89 12.15
N SER A 101 5.84 -5.89 11.26
CA SER A 101 6.77 -7.02 11.29
C SER A 101 7.93 -6.92 10.29
N ASP A 102 8.05 -5.85 9.51
CA ASP A 102 9.19 -5.68 8.60
C ASP A 102 10.39 -5.12 9.38
N PRO A 103 11.51 -5.86 9.55
CA PRO A 103 12.73 -5.30 10.12
C PRO A 103 13.24 -4.19 9.19
N PRO A 104 13.84 -3.11 9.73
CA PRO A 104 14.38 -2.04 8.90
C PRO A 104 15.40 -2.63 7.92
N GLN A 105 15.10 -2.54 6.62
CA GLN A 105 16.04 -2.95 5.60
C GLN A 105 17.35 -2.16 5.80
N PRO A 106 18.50 -2.83 6.01
CA PRO A 106 19.76 -2.12 6.06
C PRO A 106 19.97 -1.46 4.71
N ARG A 107 19.93 -0.13 4.71
CA ARG A 107 20.38 0.69 3.58
C ARG A 107 21.72 0.14 3.13
N GLN A 108 21.78 -0.46 1.95
CA GLN A 108 23.04 -0.80 1.32
C GLN A 108 23.80 0.51 1.10
N GLN A 109 24.68 0.87 2.04
CA GLN A 109 25.76 1.79 1.76
C GLN A 109 26.60 1.09 0.69
N HIS A 110 26.46 1.55 -0.55
CA HIS A 110 27.47 1.32 -1.57
C HIS A 110 28.81 1.84 -1.01
N GLN A 111 29.57 0.93 -0.42
CA GLN A 111 30.91 1.19 0.05
C GLN A 111 31.79 1.27 -1.18
N GLN A 112 31.93 2.49 -1.69
CA GLN A 112 32.88 2.85 -2.72
C GLN A 112 34.29 2.59 -2.15
N GLN A 113 34.81 1.38 -2.35
CA GLN A 113 36.19 1.05 -1.99
C GLN A 113 37.14 1.84 -2.87
N ARG A 114 37.59 2.98 -2.33
CA ARG A 114 38.84 3.61 -2.70
C ARG A 114 39.97 2.74 -2.16
N SER A 115 40.69 2.04 -3.02
CA SER A 115 42.06 1.58 -2.72
C SER A 115 43.04 2.20 -3.71
N ARG A 116 43.77 3.20 -3.22
CA ARG A 116 45.08 3.59 -3.74
C ARG A 116 46.10 2.57 -3.23
N GLY A 117 46.87 1.96 -4.11
CA GLY A 117 47.98 1.11 -3.72
C GLY A 117 48.72 0.48 -4.91
N GLY A 118 49.72 1.21 -5.40
CA GLY A 118 50.96 0.78 -6.04
C GLY A 118 51.10 -0.57 -6.76
N GLY A 119 51.47 -0.48 -8.04
CA GLY A 119 52.70 -1.09 -8.58
C GLY A 119 52.74 -2.61 -8.83
N GLY A 120 52.92 -2.99 -10.09
CA GLY A 120 53.37 -4.34 -10.44
C GLY A 120 53.14 -4.72 -11.91
N TYR A 121 54.19 -4.61 -12.72
CA TYR A 121 54.26 -5.11 -14.09
C TYR A 121 54.22 -6.65 -14.13
N HIS A 122 53.34 -7.29 -14.92
CA HIS A 122 53.73 -8.39 -15.83
C HIS A 122 52.60 -8.85 -16.78
N ARG A 123 52.79 -8.52 -18.07
CA ARG A 123 52.76 -9.35 -19.30
C ARG A 123 51.81 -10.58 -19.46
N GLN A 124 51.28 -10.64 -20.69
CA GLN A 124 50.79 -11.78 -21.53
C GLN A 124 49.27 -12.00 -21.50
N SER A 125 48.50 -11.62 -22.55
CA SER A 125 48.37 -12.28 -23.88
C SER A 125 47.84 -13.72 -23.81
N ARG A 126 46.55 -13.93 -24.07
CA ARG A 126 46.03 -14.61 -25.28
C ARG A 126 44.50 -14.80 -25.21
N ARG A 127 43.89 -14.60 -26.39
CA ARG A 127 42.56 -15.05 -26.84
C ARG A 127 42.27 -16.51 -26.47
N TRP A 128 41.01 -16.84 -26.20
CA TRP A 128 40.13 -17.57 -27.12
C TRP A 128 38.72 -16.99 -26.99
#